data_AF-A0A2H3C7E7-F1
#
_entry.id   AF-A0A2H3C7E7-F1
#
_cell.length_a   1.000
_cell.length_b   1.000
_cell.length_c   1.000
_cell.angle_alpha   90.00
_cell.angle_beta   90.00
_cell.angle_gamma   90.00
#
_symmetry.space_group_name_H-M   'P 1'
#
loop_
_entity.id
_entity.type
_entity.pdbx_description
1 polymer ?
#
loop_
_entity_poly.entity_id
_entity_poly.type
_entity_poly.pdbx_seq_one_letter_code
_entity_poly.pdbx_strand_id
1 'polypeptide(L)'
;FEKIKQLAAVAIPHIFLTATLPIRMEHDFLLEVGMPQSTRIIRTPTFRSNISYSIVRYDSNVTAKLRLIRDIAKLMESYFMSEDQIGIIFAQDIADVELIAQALHCSRSHSHLNAVDRARDYQAWISGDVRWMAATTTLTHGIDRPNIAVCIFLHLVYGLLYLVQGSGRLLRKGGLSYCITL
;
A
#
# COMPACT_ATOMS: atom_id res chain seq x y z
N PHE A 1 -10.38 -20.74 -2.32
CA PHE A 1 -11.48 -20.62 -3.29
C PHE A 1 -12.43 -21.80 -3.31
N GLU A 2 -12.06 -23.01 -2.82
CA GLU A 2 -12.97 -24.17 -2.82
C GLU A 2 -14.34 -23.93 -2.14
N LYS A 3 -14.37 -23.22 -1.01
CA LYS A 3 -15.63 -22.85 -0.35
C LYS A 3 -16.51 -21.90 -1.18
N ILE A 4 -15.91 -21.12 -2.08
CA ILE A 4 -16.63 -20.18 -2.97
C ILE A 4 -17.19 -20.91 -4.19
N LYS A 5 -16.49 -21.93 -4.73
CA LYS A 5 -16.99 -22.75 -5.85
C LYS A 5 -18.33 -23.42 -5.52
N GLN A 6 -18.54 -23.84 -4.28
CA GLN A 6 -19.81 -24.42 -3.84
C GLN A 6 -20.96 -23.41 -3.85
N LEU A 7 -20.68 -22.13 -3.55
CA LEU A 7 -21.68 -21.06 -3.62
C LEU A 7 -22.07 -20.74 -5.06
N ALA A 8 -21.13 -20.85 -6.01
CA ALA A 8 -21.39 -20.63 -7.43
C ALA A 8 -22.45 -21.58 -8.02
N ALA A 9 -22.62 -22.77 -7.43
CA ALA A 9 -23.63 -23.75 -7.85
C ALA A 9 -25.07 -23.38 -7.43
N VAL A 10 -25.24 -22.40 -6.54
CA VAL A 10 -26.56 -21.91 -6.15
C VAL A 10 -27.13 -21.06 -7.27
N ALA A 11 -28.36 -21.34 -7.70
CA ALA A 11 -29.02 -20.66 -8.82
C ALA A 11 -29.52 -19.24 -8.45
N ILE A 12 -28.62 -18.37 -8.02
CA ILE A 12 -28.85 -16.96 -7.69
C ILE A 12 -27.86 -16.06 -8.42
N PRO A 13 -28.15 -14.76 -8.61
CA PRO A 13 -27.19 -13.82 -9.16
C PRO A 13 -25.96 -13.67 -8.26
N HIS A 14 -24.77 -13.80 -8.84
CA HIS A 14 -23.50 -13.58 -8.16
C HIS A 14 -22.83 -12.30 -8.66
N ILE A 15 -22.34 -11.49 -7.72
CA ILE A 15 -21.58 -10.27 -8.01
C ILE A 15 -20.25 -10.36 -7.26
N PHE A 16 -19.16 -10.28 -8.01
CA PHE A 16 -17.80 -10.21 -7.47
C PHE A 16 -17.25 -8.80 -7.68
N LEU A 17 -16.73 -8.19 -6.61
CA LEU A 17 -16.15 -6.85 -6.62
C LEU A 17 -14.67 -6.95 -6.27
N THR A 18 -13.82 -6.35 -7.11
CA THR A 18 -12.38 -6.29 -6.88
C THR A 18 -11.83 -4.99 -7.45
N ALA A 19 -10.92 -4.36 -6.70
CA ALA A 19 -10.22 -3.17 -7.15
C ALA A 19 -9.08 -3.51 -8.12
N THR A 20 -8.52 -4.71 -8.06
CA THR A 20 -7.24 -5.04 -8.70
C THR A 20 -7.23 -6.48 -9.24
N LEU A 21 -7.99 -6.71 -10.31
CA LEU A 21 -7.90 -7.94 -11.11
C LEU A 21 -7.18 -7.62 -12.44
N PRO A 22 -5.95 -8.09 -12.66
CA PRO A 22 -5.28 -7.97 -13.95
C PRO A 22 -6.05 -8.71 -15.05
N ILE A 23 -6.08 -8.16 -16.27
CA ILE A 23 -6.79 -8.76 -17.42
C ILE A 23 -6.36 -10.22 -17.64
N ARG A 24 -5.04 -10.48 -17.55
CA ARG A 24 -4.49 -11.83 -17.70
C ARG A 24 -4.99 -12.86 -16.68
N MET A 25 -5.58 -12.42 -15.57
CA MET A 25 -6.10 -13.28 -14.49
C MET A 25 -7.62 -13.43 -14.55
N GLU A 26 -8.32 -12.73 -15.45
CA GLU A 26 -9.80 -12.78 -15.52
C GLU A 26 -10.30 -14.19 -15.83
N HIS A 27 -9.67 -14.86 -16.79
CA HIS A 27 -10.03 -16.22 -17.19
C HIS A 27 -9.96 -17.19 -16.00
N ASP A 28 -8.79 -17.24 -15.35
CA ASP A 28 -8.52 -18.10 -14.21
C ASP A 28 -9.42 -17.74 -13.02
N PHE A 29 -9.66 -16.45 -12.79
CA PHE A 29 -10.56 -16.00 -11.73
C PHE A 29 -11.98 -16.54 -11.94
N LEU A 30 -12.54 -16.39 -13.15
CA LEU A 30 -13.89 -16.87 -13.46
C LEU A 30 -14.00 -18.39 -13.30
N LEU A 31 -12.98 -19.15 -13.73
CA LEU A 31 -12.91 -20.59 -13.48
C LEU A 31 -12.88 -20.91 -11.98
N GLU A 32 -12.08 -20.19 -11.21
CA GLU A 32 -11.92 -20.40 -9.78
C GLU A 32 -13.16 -20.03 -8.97
N VAL A 33 -13.96 -19.08 -9.43
CA VAL A 33 -15.23 -18.71 -8.78
C VAL A 33 -16.44 -19.41 -9.39
N GLY A 34 -16.26 -20.33 -10.34
CA GLY A 34 -17.36 -21.09 -10.97
C GLY A 34 -18.30 -20.25 -11.83
N MET A 35 -17.84 -19.10 -12.34
CA MET A 35 -18.62 -18.21 -13.19
C MET A 35 -18.39 -18.54 -14.68
N PRO A 36 -19.40 -18.42 -15.55
CA PRO A 36 -19.22 -18.61 -16.99
C PRO A 36 -18.18 -17.64 -17.57
N GLN A 37 -17.41 -18.06 -18.58
CA GLN A 37 -16.48 -17.18 -19.27
C GLN A 37 -17.18 -16.03 -20.04
N SER A 38 -18.49 -16.16 -20.28
CA SER A 38 -19.35 -15.11 -20.84
C SER A 38 -19.82 -14.07 -19.81
N THR A 39 -19.36 -14.16 -18.55
CA THR A 39 -19.74 -13.23 -17.48
C THR A 39 -19.38 -11.80 -17.86
N ARG A 40 -20.33 -10.87 -17.69
CA ARG A 40 -20.10 -9.45 -17.94
C ARG A 40 -19.08 -8.89 -16.95
N ILE A 41 -17.97 -8.38 -17.46
CA ILE A 41 -16.95 -7.66 -16.68
C ILE A 41 -17.13 -6.15 -16.91
N ILE A 42 -17.29 -5.40 -15.83
CA ILE A 42 -17.32 -3.93 -15.85
C ILE A 42 -16.02 -3.45 -15.24
N ARG A 43 -15.23 -2.67 -16.00
CA ARG A 43 -13.90 -2.19 -15.60
C ARG A 43 -13.84 -0.68 -15.70
N THR A 44 -13.49 -0.05 -14.59
CA THR A 44 -13.14 1.37 -14.52
C THR A 44 -11.63 1.54 -14.71
N PRO A 45 -11.15 2.67 -15.28
CA PRO A 45 -9.72 2.94 -15.36
C PRO A 45 -9.03 2.90 -14.00
N THR A 46 -7.84 2.31 -13.95
CA THR A 46 -6.97 2.28 -12.76
C THR A 46 -6.07 3.51 -12.66
N PHE A 47 -6.06 4.36 -13.69
CA PHE A 47 -5.22 5.55 -13.76
C PHE A 47 -5.65 6.59 -12.73
N ARG A 48 -4.67 7.13 -12.00
CA ARG A 48 -4.85 8.21 -11.03
C ARG A 48 -3.92 9.35 -11.39
N SER A 49 -4.45 10.38 -12.05
CA SER A 49 -3.69 11.56 -12.50
C SER A 49 -3.03 12.33 -11.38
N ASN A 50 -3.52 12.18 -10.14
CA ASN A 50 -3.01 12.89 -8.98
C ASN A 50 -1.80 12.21 -8.31
N ILE A 51 -1.38 11.02 -8.77
CA ILE A 51 -0.24 10.30 -8.21
C ILE A 51 0.97 10.44 -9.14
N SER A 52 2.03 11.05 -8.63
CA SER A 52 3.35 11.05 -9.26
C SER A 52 4.11 9.79 -8.85
N TYR A 53 4.58 9.02 -9.83
CA TYR A 53 5.40 7.83 -9.62
C TYR A 53 6.86 8.15 -9.92
N SER A 54 7.77 7.83 -9.00
CA SER A 54 9.21 8.07 -9.13
C SER A 54 10.02 6.86 -8.71
N ILE A 55 11.10 6.59 -9.45
CA ILE A 55 12.07 5.53 -9.12
C ILE A 55 13.39 6.19 -8.77
N VAL A 56 13.90 5.91 -7.58
CA VAL A 56 15.18 6.43 -7.09
C VAL A 56 16.16 5.26 -7.02
N ARG A 57 17.07 5.19 -7.99
CA ARG A 57 18.13 4.18 -7.99
C ARG A 57 19.27 4.63 -7.09
N TYR A 58 19.81 3.72 -6.30
CA TYR A 58 20.97 3.98 -5.45
C TYR A 58 21.92 2.78 -5.45
N ASP A 59 23.21 3.07 -5.21
CA ASP A 59 24.22 2.04 -4.97
C ASP A 59 24.31 1.77 -3.47
N SER A 60 23.97 0.56 -3.05
CA SER A 60 23.98 0.13 -1.66
C SER A 60 25.39 0.05 -1.05
N ASN A 61 26.44 0.00 -1.88
CA ASN A 61 27.83 0.04 -1.41
C ASN A 61 28.26 1.46 -1.04
N VAL A 62 27.61 2.47 -1.63
CA VAL A 62 27.96 3.88 -1.46
C VAL A 62 27.01 4.57 -0.49
N THR A 63 25.72 4.23 -0.56
CA THR A 63 24.68 4.87 0.24
C THR A 63 23.97 3.86 1.13
N ALA A 64 24.05 4.06 2.44
CA ALA A 64 23.30 3.27 3.39
C ALA A 64 21.78 3.47 3.16
N LYS A 65 21.06 2.36 2.90
CA LYS A 65 19.60 2.32 2.66
C LYS A 65 18.80 3.18 3.64
N LEU A 66 19.07 3.05 4.94
CA LEU A 66 18.42 3.85 5.99
C LEU A 66 18.65 5.36 5.85
N ARG A 67 19.87 5.76 5.51
CA ARG A 67 20.21 7.18 5.31
C ARG A 67 19.40 7.74 4.15
N LEU A 68 19.35 7.00 3.04
CA LEU A 68 18.55 7.39 1.86
C LEU A 68 17.07 7.53 2.20
N ILE A 69 16.47 6.54 2.88
CA ILE A 69 15.04 6.58 3.27
C ILE A 69 14.76 7.80 4.14
N ARG A 70 15.62 8.06 5.15
CA ARG A 70 15.47 9.20 6.04
C ARG A 70 15.57 10.52 5.27
N ASP A 71 16.54 10.64 4.37
CA ASP A 71 16.77 11.88 3.61
C ASP A 71 15.62 12.14 2.63
N ILE A 72 15.07 11.09 1.99
CA ILE A 72 13.85 11.19 1.18
C ILE A 72 12.63 11.56 2.03
N ALA A 73 12.39 10.88 3.15
CA ALA A 73 11.25 11.16 4.03
C ALA A 73 11.26 12.63 4.48
N LYS A 74 12.42 13.15 4.90
CA LYS A 74 12.59 14.57 5.26
C LYS A 74 12.34 15.52 4.09
N LEU A 75 12.85 15.20 2.91
CA LEU A 75 12.61 16.02 1.72
C LEU A 75 11.11 16.05 1.37
N MET A 76 10.43 14.91 1.47
CA MET A 76 8.99 14.82 1.25
C MET A 76 8.19 15.63 2.28
N GLU A 77 8.55 15.51 3.56
CA GLU A 77 7.95 16.30 4.64
C GLU A 77 8.11 17.81 4.44
N SER A 78 9.30 18.26 4.01
CA SER A 78 9.64 19.68 3.92
C SER A 78 9.03 20.38 2.69
N TYR A 79 8.90 19.67 1.57
CA TYR A 79 8.58 20.31 0.28
C TYR A 79 7.29 19.82 -0.36
N PHE A 80 6.79 18.65 0.03
CA PHE A 80 5.72 17.97 -0.70
C PHE A 80 4.54 17.57 0.19
N MET A 81 4.64 17.75 1.51
CA MET A 81 3.61 17.39 2.46
C MET A 81 3.16 18.59 3.31
N SER A 82 1.85 18.84 3.35
CA SER A 82 1.23 19.79 4.31
C SER A 82 1.26 19.24 5.73
N GLU A 83 1.15 20.09 6.76
CA GLU A 83 1.29 19.70 8.18
C GLU A 83 0.36 18.54 8.60
N ASP A 84 -0.85 18.48 8.04
CA ASP A 84 -1.87 17.45 8.30
C ASP A 84 -1.68 16.15 7.49
N GLN A 85 -0.71 16.14 6.58
CA GLN A 85 -0.43 14.98 5.72
C GLN A 85 0.55 14.03 6.35
N ILE A 86 0.29 12.74 6.11
CA ILE A 86 1.05 11.61 6.64
C ILE A 86 1.58 10.73 5.49
N GLY A 87 2.58 9.93 5.79
CA GLY A 87 3.23 9.04 4.83
C GLY A 87 3.42 7.62 5.33
N ILE A 88 3.66 6.70 4.39
CA ILE A 88 3.91 5.28 4.65
C ILE A 88 5.23 4.87 4.01
N ILE A 89 6.03 4.08 4.73
CA ILE A 89 7.24 3.45 4.23
C ILE A 89 7.02 1.94 4.23
N PHE A 90 6.89 1.36 3.05
CA PHE A 90 6.71 -0.07 2.86
C PHE A 90 8.06 -0.78 2.77
N ALA A 91 8.28 -1.70 3.70
CA ALA A 91 9.41 -2.62 3.70
C ALA A 91 8.93 -4.07 3.54
N GLN A 92 9.81 -4.93 3.04
CA GLN A 92 9.50 -6.35 2.88
C GLN A 92 9.50 -7.06 4.24
N ASP A 93 10.56 -6.86 5.03
CA ASP A 93 10.82 -7.61 6.25
C ASP A 93 10.51 -6.80 7.51
N ILE A 94 10.11 -7.51 8.57
CA ILE A 94 9.83 -6.91 9.88
C ILE A 94 11.09 -6.24 10.45
N ALA A 95 12.27 -6.83 10.22
CA ALA A 95 13.53 -6.25 10.67
C ALA A 95 13.77 -4.87 10.06
N ASP A 96 13.48 -4.68 8.77
CA ASP A 96 13.58 -3.38 8.12
C ASP A 96 12.55 -2.40 8.68
N VAL A 97 11.31 -2.84 8.96
CA VAL A 97 10.28 -1.98 9.58
C VAL A 97 10.75 -1.45 10.94
N GLU A 98 11.25 -2.32 11.81
CA GLU A 98 11.73 -1.95 13.14
C GLU A 98 12.95 -1.00 13.04
N LEU A 99 13.88 -1.30 12.13
CA LEU A 99 15.07 -0.49 11.88
C LEU A 99 14.71 0.92 11.39
N ILE A 100 13.75 1.03 10.46
CA ILE A 100 13.25 2.32 9.95
C ILE A 100 12.53 3.08 11.05
N ALA A 101 11.64 2.41 11.79
CA ALA A 101 10.89 3.02 12.87
C ALA A 101 11.80 3.60 13.96
N GLN A 102 12.86 2.87 14.31
CA GLN A 102 13.88 3.37 15.24
C GLN A 102 14.65 4.57 14.66
N ALA A 103 15.07 4.50 13.39
CA ALA A 103 15.88 5.55 12.77
C ALA A 103 15.11 6.85 12.48
N LEU A 104 13.80 6.76 12.23
CA LEU A 104 12.93 7.89 11.90
C LEU A 104 12.00 8.28 13.06
N HIS A 105 12.05 7.57 14.20
CA HIS A 105 11.13 7.73 15.33
C HIS A 105 9.65 7.71 14.90
N CYS A 106 9.29 6.72 14.09
CA CYS A 106 7.96 6.64 13.48
C CYS A 106 7.18 5.38 13.90
N SER A 107 5.88 5.35 13.58
CA SER A 107 5.00 4.22 13.93
C SER A 107 5.32 2.96 13.13
N ARG A 108 4.91 1.81 13.66
CA ARG A 108 5.14 0.50 13.04
C ARG A 108 3.84 -0.21 12.69
N SER A 109 3.89 -1.01 11.62
CA SER A 109 2.84 -1.98 11.32
C SER A 109 3.42 -3.27 10.75
N HIS A 110 3.40 -4.33 11.54
CA HIS A 110 3.70 -5.68 11.12
C HIS A 110 2.98 -6.72 11.96
N SER A 111 3.05 -7.98 11.54
CA SER A 111 2.33 -9.11 12.15
C SER A 111 2.78 -9.42 13.57
N HIS A 112 4.03 -9.15 13.95
CA HIS A 112 4.54 -9.42 15.29
C HIS A 112 4.10 -8.43 16.38
N LEU A 113 3.47 -7.29 16.01
CA LEU A 113 2.91 -6.38 17.01
C LEU A 113 1.69 -7.02 17.68
N ASN A 114 1.64 -6.94 19.01
CA ASN A 114 0.43 -7.28 19.75
C ASN A 114 -0.67 -6.22 19.51
N ALA A 115 -1.90 -6.53 19.93
CA ALA A 115 -3.05 -5.65 19.68
C ALA A 115 -2.90 -4.25 20.30
N VAL A 116 -2.25 -4.16 21.46
CA VAL A 116 -2.05 -2.90 22.18
C VAL A 116 -1.06 -2.00 21.45
N ASP A 117 0.11 -2.54 21.09
CA ASP A 117 1.13 -1.81 20.34
C ASP A 117 0.63 -1.40 18.96
N ARG A 118 -0.08 -2.29 18.26
CA ARG A 118 -0.70 -1.97 16.97
C ARG A 118 -1.70 -0.82 17.09
N ALA A 119 -2.54 -0.83 18.12
CA ALA A 119 -3.51 0.24 18.35
C ALA A 119 -2.80 1.56 18.68
N ARG A 120 -1.78 1.54 19.54
CA ARG A 120 -0.99 2.74 19.90
C ARG A 120 -0.31 3.34 18.68
N ASP A 121 0.46 2.54 17.94
CA ASP A 121 1.24 3.02 16.80
C ASP A 121 0.31 3.51 15.68
N TYR A 122 -0.84 2.85 15.47
CA TYR A 122 -1.86 3.32 14.55
C TYR A 122 -2.48 4.65 15.00
N GLN A 123 -2.82 4.81 16.29
CA GLN A 123 -3.41 6.05 16.79
C GLN A 123 -2.43 7.22 16.70
N ALA A 124 -1.17 7.03 17.10
CA ALA A 124 -0.15 8.08 17.01
C ALA A 124 0.09 8.54 15.56
N TRP A 125 0.01 7.62 14.60
CA TRP A 125 0.13 7.98 13.19
C TRP A 125 -1.11 8.68 12.65
N ILE A 126 -2.30 8.27 13.10
CA ILE A 126 -3.56 8.82 12.58
C ILE A 126 -3.95 10.16 13.20
N SER A 127 -3.53 10.43 14.42
CA SER A 127 -3.66 11.75 15.05
C SER A 127 -2.71 12.78 14.44
N GLY A 128 -1.66 12.32 13.76
CA GLY A 128 -0.57 13.16 13.27
C GLY A 128 0.55 13.38 14.29
N ASP A 129 0.50 12.74 15.47
CA ASP A 129 1.58 12.80 16.48
C ASP A 129 2.91 12.31 15.89
N VAL A 130 2.85 11.32 14.99
CA VAL A 130 3.96 10.95 14.11
C VAL A 130 3.52 10.95 12.65
N ARG A 131 4.35 11.51 11.77
CA ARG A 131 3.98 11.69 10.35
C ARG A 131 4.16 10.43 9.50
N TRP A 132 5.02 9.51 9.92
CA TRP A 132 5.33 8.30 9.15
C TRP A 132 4.91 7.03 9.85
N MET A 133 4.59 6.03 9.04
CA MET A 133 4.45 4.65 9.47
C MET A 133 5.34 3.76 8.60
N ALA A 134 6.24 3.01 9.24
CA ALA A 134 6.95 1.91 8.61
C ALA A 134 6.09 0.66 8.68
N ALA A 135 5.89 -0.01 7.55
CA ALA A 135 4.94 -1.12 7.47
C ALA A 135 5.40 -2.23 6.53
N THR A 136 5.04 -3.47 6.88
CA THR A 136 5.02 -4.57 5.91
C THR A 136 3.72 -4.54 5.11
N THR A 137 3.53 -5.52 4.23
CA THR A 137 2.30 -5.72 3.44
C THR A 137 1.01 -5.79 4.28
N THR A 138 1.11 -6.01 5.59
CA THR A 138 -0.02 -6.05 6.53
C THR A 138 -0.90 -4.79 6.48
N LEU A 139 -0.32 -3.64 6.14
CA LEU A 139 -1.06 -2.38 6.08
C LEU A 139 -1.86 -2.21 4.77
N THR A 140 -1.75 -3.11 3.80
CA THR A 140 -2.46 -2.98 2.50
C THR A 140 -3.96 -3.30 2.57
N HIS A 141 -4.50 -3.65 3.75
CA HIS A 141 -5.93 -3.88 3.95
C HIS A 141 -6.51 -2.94 5.03
N GLY A 142 -7.64 -2.28 4.75
CA GLY A 142 -8.45 -1.61 5.79
C GLY A 142 -8.10 -0.18 6.24
N ILE A 143 -7.29 0.60 5.50
CA ILE A 143 -7.09 2.03 5.82
C ILE A 143 -7.80 2.87 4.78
N ASP A 144 -8.82 3.59 5.22
CA ASP A 144 -9.50 4.60 4.44
C ASP A 144 -9.22 5.97 5.05
N ARG A 145 -8.13 6.59 4.60
CA ARG A 145 -7.71 7.90 5.11
C ARG A 145 -7.39 8.85 3.98
N PRO A 146 -8.00 10.06 3.98
CA PRO A 146 -7.91 10.95 2.85
C PRO A 146 -6.59 11.73 2.78
N ASN A 147 -5.75 11.70 3.83
CA ASN A 147 -4.56 12.56 4.02
C ASN A 147 -3.20 11.85 3.84
N ILE A 148 -3.17 10.61 3.33
CA ILE A 148 -1.91 9.93 3.01
C ILE A 148 -1.34 10.54 1.71
N ALA A 149 -0.29 11.34 1.82
CA ALA A 149 0.28 12.07 0.68
C ALA A 149 1.44 11.34 0.01
N VAL A 150 2.17 10.51 0.77
CA VAL A 150 3.41 9.90 0.29
C VAL A 150 3.49 8.43 0.67
N CYS A 151 3.90 7.60 -0.29
CA CYS A 151 4.28 6.21 -0.06
C CYS A 151 5.70 5.99 -0.59
N ILE A 152 6.57 5.40 0.23
CA ILE A 152 7.93 5.00 -0.15
C ILE A 152 7.99 3.47 -0.12
N PHE A 153 8.38 2.84 -1.22
CA PHE A 153 8.59 1.40 -1.31
C PHE A 153 10.09 1.12 -1.33
N LEU A 154 10.58 0.35 -0.36
CA LEU A 154 11.99 -0.04 -0.31
C LEU A 154 12.38 -0.98 -1.45
N HIS A 155 11.46 -1.87 -1.82
CA HIS A 155 11.64 -2.83 -2.90
C HIS A 155 10.29 -3.21 -3.51
N LEU A 156 10.29 -3.56 -4.80
CA LEU A 156 9.11 -4.06 -5.53
C LEU A 156 9.00 -5.60 -5.50
N VAL A 157 9.15 -6.20 -4.33
CA VAL A 157 9.28 -7.67 -4.21
C VAL A 157 7.99 -8.39 -4.64
N TYR A 158 6.83 -7.79 -4.41
CA TYR A 158 5.53 -8.37 -4.74
C TYR A 158 4.96 -7.87 -6.08
N GLY A 159 5.83 -7.29 -6.93
CA GLY A 159 5.49 -6.82 -8.27
C GLY A 159 4.54 -5.62 -8.31
N LEU A 160 4.06 -5.33 -9.51
CA LEU A 160 3.28 -4.12 -9.79
C LEU A 160 1.92 -4.09 -9.07
N LEU A 161 1.30 -5.25 -8.84
CA LEU A 161 0.00 -5.32 -8.17
C LEU A 161 0.08 -4.76 -6.75
N TYR A 162 1.16 -5.08 -6.04
CA TYR A 162 1.41 -4.58 -4.70
C TYR A 162 1.61 -3.06 -4.70
N LEU A 163 2.40 -2.54 -5.65
CA LEU A 163 2.57 -1.10 -5.81
C LEU A 163 1.24 -0.41 -6.08
N VAL A 164 0.42 -0.91 -7.00
CA VAL A 164 -0.88 -0.31 -7.36
C VAL A 164 -1.86 -0.35 -6.19
N GLN A 165 -1.91 -1.44 -5.43
CA GLN A 165 -2.75 -1.53 -4.23
C GLN A 165 -2.25 -0.60 -3.11
N GLY A 166 -0.93 -0.51 -2.91
CA GLY A 166 -0.32 0.35 -1.90
C GLY A 166 -0.43 1.84 -2.24
N SER A 167 -0.09 2.23 -3.47
CA SER A 167 -0.20 3.62 -3.97
C SER A 167 -1.65 4.05 -4.14
N GLY A 168 -2.57 3.13 -4.42
CA GLY A 168 -4.01 3.42 -4.51
C GLY A 168 -4.62 4.02 -3.24
N ARG A 169 -3.90 3.97 -2.11
CA ARG A 169 -4.28 4.53 -0.81
C ARG A 169 -3.97 6.01 -0.65
N LEU A 170 -3.14 6.55 -1.54
CA LEU A 170 -2.78 7.96 -1.55
C LEU A 170 -4.01 8.86 -1.80
N LEU A 171 -3.91 10.13 -1.39
CA LEU A 171 -4.98 11.15 -1.33
C LEU A 171 -6.10 10.89 -2.34
N ARG A 172 -7.30 10.55 -1.86
CA ARG A 172 -8.44 10.21 -2.73
C ARG A 172 -9.19 11.43 -3.27
N LYS A 173 -9.04 12.60 -2.63
CA LYS A 173 -9.83 13.82 -2.89
C LYS A 173 -9.08 14.91 -3.69
N GLY A 174 -8.23 14.52 -4.64
CA GLY A 174 -7.68 15.45 -5.64
C GLY A 174 -6.40 16.21 -5.27
N GLY A 175 -5.79 15.93 -4.12
CA GLY A 175 -4.44 16.43 -3.81
C GLY A 175 -3.34 15.66 -4.55
N LEU A 176 -2.22 16.31 -4.82
CA LEU A 176 -1.03 15.66 -5.37
C LEU A 176 -0.49 14.64 -4.36
N SER A 177 -0.12 13.46 -4.86
CA SER A 177 0.47 12.41 -4.04
C SER A 177 1.68 11.80 -4.73
N TYR A 178 2.56 11.23 -3.92
CA TYR A 178 3.88 10.81 -4.38
C TYR A 178 4.12 9.35 -4.01
N CYS A 179 4.41 8.53 -5.02
CA CYS A 179 4.78 7.14 -4.88
C CYS A 179 6.23 6.98 -5.31
N ILE A 180 7.12 6.78 -4.33
CA ILE A 180 8.55 6.65 -4.55
C ILE A 180 8.93 5.19 -4.37
N THR A 181 9.69 4.64 -5.31
CA THR A 181 10.27 3.30 -5.20
C THR A 181 11.79 3.40 -5.21
N LEU A 182 12.43 2.71 -4.28
CA LEU A 182 13.88 2.58 -4.15
C LEU A 182 14.41 1.30 -4.84
#